data_AF-A0A8S0GZA0-F1
#
_entry.id   AF-A0A8S0GZA0-F1
#
_cell.length_a   1.000
_cell.length_b   1.000
_cell.length_c   1.000
_cell.angle_alpha   90.00
_cell.angle_beta   90.00
_cell.angle_gamma   90.00
#
_symmetry.space_group_name_H-M   'P 1'
#
loop_
_entity.id
_entity.type
_entity.pdbx_description
1 polymer ?
#
loop_
_entity_poly.entity_id
_entity_poly.type
_entity_poly.pdbx_seq_one_letter_code
_entity_poly.pdbx_strand_id
1 'polypeptide(L)' 'MTQRELEIFVMLAKGTPARVIAEQLCISAKTVSNHLTLLKSKLQVSSHAELVHLGIDMGVVRVAG' A
#
# COMPACT_ATOMS: atom_id res chain seq x y z
N MET A 1 0.62 -5.12 11.73
CA MET A 1 0.61 -5.38 10.26
C MET A 1 1.49 -6.58 9.99
N THR A 2 1.14 -7.42 9.03
CA THR A 2 2.01 -8.51 8.57
C THR A 2 3.07 -7.99 7.60
N GLN A 3 4.12 -8.78 7.34
CA GLN A 3 5.16 -8.40 6.37
C GLN A 3 4.57 -8.16 4.97
N ARG A 4 3.60 -8.98 4.56
CA ARG A 4 2.91 -8.86 3.28
C ARG A 4 2.10 -7.58 3.17
N GLU A 5 1.39 -7.22 4.24
CA GLU A 5 0.67 -5.95 4.34
C GLU A 5 1.61 -4.75 4.22
N LEU A 6 2.77 -4.82 4.88
CA LEU A 6 3.78 -3.77 4.81
C LEU A 6 4.38 -3.64 3.40
N GLU A 7 4.73 -4.75 2.73
CA GLU A 7 5.22 -4.71 1.35
C GLU A 7 4.22 -4.04 0.40
N ILE A 8 2.94 -4.44 0.49
CA ILE A 8 1.86 -3.85 -0.32
C ILE A 8 1.73 -2.36 -0.02
N PHE A 9 1.75 -1.98 1.27
CA PHE A 9 1.71 -0.59 1.70
C PHE A 9 2.86 0.24 1.13
N VAL A 10 4.10 -0.24 1.24
CA VAL A 10 5.29 0.47 0.75
C VAL A 10 5.19 0.71 -0.75
N MET A 11 4.81 -0.32 -1.52
CA MET A 11 4.66 -0.17 -2.97
C MET A 11 3.54 0.79 -3.33
N LEU A 12 2.39 0.73 -2.65
CA LEU A 12 1.29 1.67 -2.87
C LEU A 12 1.70 3.09 -2.54
N ALA A 13 2.37 3.29 -1.40
CA ALA A 13 2.81 4.62 -0.97
C ALA A 13 3.84 5.21 -1.96
N LYS A 14 4.60 4.36 -2.67
CA LYS A 14 5.49 4.76 -3.77
C LYS A 14 4.75 5.06 -5.09
N GLY A 15 3.43 4.92 -5.13
CA GLY A 15 2.61 5.12 -6.33
C GLY A 15 2.53 3.89 -7.24
N THR A 16 2.96 2.71 -6.81
CA THR A 16 2.87 1.49 -7.61
C THR A 16 1.40 1.05 -7.76
N PRO A 17 0.91 0.78 -8.99
CA PRO A 17 -0.46 0.32 -9.19
C PRO A 17 -0.70 -1.05 -8.55
N ALA A 18 -1.92 -1.29 -8.05
CA ALA A 18 -2.31 -2.57 -7.45
C ALA A 18 -2.12 -3.78 -8.40
N ARG A 19 -2.24 -3.58 -9.71
CA ARG A 19 -1.97 -4.62 -10.72
C ARG A 19 -0.50 -5.01 -10.75
N VAL A 20 0.40 -4.03 -10.74
CA VAL A 20 1.86 -4.27 -10.74
C VAL A 20 2.28 -4.91 -9.42
N ILE A 21 1.68 -4.50 -8.31
CA ILE A 21 1.87 -5.14 -7.00
C ILE A 21 1.46 -6.62 -7.04
N ALA A 22 0.33 -6.92 -7.67
CA ALA A 22 -0.15 -8.29 -7.82
C ALA A 22 0.85 -9.15 -8.61
N GLU A 23 1.40 -8.61 -9.69
CA GLU A 23 2.44 -9.26 -10.50
C GLU A 23 3.74 -9.47 -9.72
N GLN A 24 4.27 -8.44 -9.05
CA GLN A 24 5.52 -8.55 -8.28
C GLN A 24 5.41 -9.51 -7.10
N LEU A 25 4.25 -9.57 -6.47
CA LEU A 25 4.00 -10.45 -5.34
C LEU A 25 3.52 -11.84 -5.79
N CYS A 26 3.35 -12.11 -7.09
CA CYS A 26 2.79 -13.35 -7.61
C CYS A 26 1.44 -13.72 -6.97
N ILE A 27 0.55 -12.74 -6.79
CA ILE A 27 -0.80 -12.93 -6.23
C ILE A 27 -1.85 -12.33 -7.15
N SER A 28 -3.13 -12.66 -6.92
CA SER A 28 -4.22 -12.08 -7.71
C SER A 28 -4.47 -10.62 -7.34
N ALA A 29 -4.94 -9.82 -8.31
CA ALA A 29 -5.38 -8.44 -8.03
C ALA A 29 -6.50 -8.39 -6.97
N LYS A 30 -7.35 -9.42 -6.91
CA LYS A 30 -8.38 -9.56 -5.86
C LYS A 30 -7.75 -9.71 -4.47
N THR A 31 -6.68 -10.48 -4.36
CA THR A 31 -5.91 -10.63 -3.11
C THR A 31 -5.31 -9.29 -2.68
N VAL A 32 -4.72 -8.54 -3.63
CA VAL A 32 -4.20 -7.18 -3.34
C VAL A 32 -5.32 -6.24 -2.87
N SER A 33 -6.48 -6.25 -3.53
CA SER A 33 -7.65 -5.46 -3.11
C SER A 33 -8.14 -5.81 -1.70
N ASN A 34 -8.17 -7.10 -1.35
CA ASN A 34 -8.53 -7.53 0.01
C ASN A 34 -7.52 -7.01 1.04
N HIS A 35 -6.21 -7.14 0.76
CA HIS A 35 -5.17 -6.59 1.63
C HIS A 35 -5.31 -5.09 1.77
N LEU A 36 -5.55 -4.36 0.68
CA LEU A 36 -5.81 -2.92 0.68
C LEU A 36 -6.97 -2.53 1.58
N THR A 37 -8.10 -3.23 1.51
CA THR A 37 -9.27 -2.96 2.36
C THR A 37 -8.95 -3.16 3.84
N LEU A 38 -8.26 -4.26 4.18
CA LEU A 38 -7.79 -4.53 5.54
C LEU A 38 -6.79 -3.47 6.02
N LEU A 39 -5.86 -3.06 5.14
CA LEU A 39 -4.85 -2.06 5.44
C LEU A 39 -5.49 -0.70 5.70
N LYS A 40 -6.42 -0.29 4.84
CA LYS A 40 -7.20 0.94 4.97
C LYS A 40 -7.97 0.98 6.29
N SER A 41 -8.63 -0.12 6.63
CA SER A 41 -9.36 -0.23 7.90
C SER A 41 -8.42 -0.16 9.11
N LYS A 42 -7.26 -0.85 9.07
CA LYS A 42 -6.26 -0.82 10.15
C LYS A 42 -5.61 0.54 10.34
N LEU A 43 -5.34 1.24 9.25
CA LEU A 43 -4.67 2.54 9.23
C LEU A 43 -5.66 3.71 9.28
N GLN A 44 -6.97 3.43 9.30
CA GLN A 44 -8.06 4.40 9.28
C GLN A 44 -7.96 5.41 8.11
N VAL A 45 -7.53 4.94 6.94
CA VAL A 45 -7.41 5.73 5.72
C VAL A 45 -8.47 5.33 4.70
N SER A 46 -9.05 6.31 4.03
CA SER A 46 -10.18 6.10 3.11
C SER A 46 -9.71 6.10 1.65
N SER A 47 -8.67 6.88 1.36
CA SER A 47 -8.16 7.13 0.01
C SER A 47 -6.73 6.65 -0.21
N HIS A 48 -6.35 6.48 -1.47
CA HIS A 48 -4.97 6.20 -1.86
C HIS A 48 -4.05 7.38 -1.51
N ALA A 49 -4.54 8.62 -1.64
CA ALA A 49 -3.78 9.82 -1.30
C ALA A 49 -3.43 9.87 0.20
N GLU A 50 -4.38 9.56 1.09
CA GLU A 50 -4.11 9.45 2.52
C GLU A 50 -3.10 8.34 2.84
N LEU A 51 -3.17 7.22 2.12
CA LEU A 51 -2.22 6.12 2.28
C LEU A 51 -0.80 6.51 1.86
N VAL A 52 -0.65 7.30 0.81
CA VAL A 52 0.63 7.91 0.39
C VAL A 52 1.13 8.91 1.43
N HIS A 53 0.28 9.82 1.92
CA HIS A 53 0.62 10.77 2.98
C HIS A 53 1.10 10.05 4.24
N LEU A 54 0.41 9.00 4.64
CA LEU A 54 0.79 8.18 5.77
C LEU A 54 2.15 7.48 5.54
N GLY A 55 2.42 7.03 4.30
CA GLY A 55 3.72 6.45 3.95
C GLY A 55 4.87 7.46 4.03
N ILE A 56 4.59 8.74 3.79
CA ILE A 56 5.55 9.84 3.97
C ILE A 56 5.76 10.12 5.47
N ASP A 57 4.66 10.22 6.23
CA ASP A 57 4.69 10.45 7.69
C ASP A 57 5.43 9.33 8.44
N MET A 58 5.21 8.07 8.05
CA MET A 58 5.95 6.92 8.57
C MET A 58 7.40 6.82 8.06
N GLY A 59 7.85 7.72 7.17
CA GLY A 59 9.20 7.74 6.61
C GLY A 59 9.53 6.60 5.64
N VAL A 60 8.52 5.84 5.20
CA VAL A 60 8.69 4.69 4.29
C VAL A 60 8.78 5.13 2.83
N VAL A 61 8.27 6.33 2.53
CA VAL A 61 8.39 7.02 1.26
C VAL A 61 9.03 8.37 1.51
N ARG A 62 10.10 8.68 0.78
CA ARG A 62 10.64 10.03 0.73
C ARG A 62 10.09 10.70 -0.51
N VAL A 63 9.35 11.80 -0.32
CA VAL A 63 9.10 12.71 -1.43
C VAL A 63 10.46 13.31 -1.77
N ALA A 64 11.03 12.90 -2.90
CA ALA A 64 12.16 13.63 -3.48
C ALA A 64 11.60 14.98 -3.92
N GLY A 65 11.90 16.02 -3.14
CA GLY A 65 11.66 17.41 -3.51
C GLY A 65 12.62 17.85 -4.62
#